data_AF-A0A8J7G5W4-F1
#
_entry.id   AF-A0A8J7G5W4-F1
#
_cell.length_a   1.000
_cell.length_b   1.000
_cell.length_c   1.000
_cell.angle_alpha   90.00
_cell.angle_beta   90.00
_cell.angle_gamma   90.00
#
_symmetry.space_group_name_H-M   'P 1'
#
loop_
_entity.id
_entity.type
_entity.pdbx_description
1 polymer ?
#
loop_
_entity_poly.entity_id
_entity_poly.type
_entity_poly.pdbx_seq_one_letter_code
_entity_poly.pdbx_strand_id
1 'polypeptide(L)'
;MSTFYQASGWEMSHDLGPGGIVLRNVTHQGYGLADDIRLTRVWVGAPPPDDRTAPRTSPARVRSFVPGSAELPAQLPAFPLKPGAYPPGGFGIYPTVGGLAAEFEADTAIPNLRNDRMRLRQTFLFGPLSKDPPHEPGAVLRAARLFPLLTFTVTPGPEPLPGPSYFRADFRFGLDLSPGPALSRGADPSQRRDLAGVFRDHEDTPSPLQDTSTSVPRLAGLADVFAGAEKPLHHEFLGPGLRLRRSAKPAPRTWDNYHHFPKAEDGSLPSTPGAFHCLHLHWRWGAVSATSSRVPPLVGGDQFKGLGWTPQVGGPLIDPTIPGQDLTLAVTTDSGPGTPWAAELNPSEWQFADLFTNRRAEPLPVKDGAKLTLWVSIEVERPPGKENVAWGGTLFEHGMYFAHDFEPTVLRNRNPDVGLQPGAMAAVGGLRGPLVKESVSPDAKPMPWWRYPPP
;
A
#
# COMPACT_ATOMS: atom_id res chain seq x y z
N MET A 1 9.51 21.95 8.06
CA MET A 1 9.98 22.74 6.90
C MET A 1 9.06 22.44 5.73
N SER A 2 8.78 23.41 4.84
CA SER A 2 8.01 23.14 3.62
C SER A 2 8.96 22.66 2.51
N THR A 3 8.63 21.55 1.86
CA THR A 3 9.39 21.03 0.72
C THR A 3 8.53 21.14 -0.51
N PHE A 4 9.03 21.84 -1.52
CA PHE A 4 8.34 22.03 -2.78
C PHE A 4 9.15 21.42 -3.91
N TYR A 5 8.54 20.50 -4.66
CA TYR A 5 9.02 20.11 -5.97
C TYR A 5 8.13 20.81 -7.01
N GLN A 6 8.21 22.14 -7.08
CA GLN A 6 7.29 22.97 -7.87
C GLN A 6 7.19 22.54 -9.34
N ALA A 7 8.30 22.12 -9.94
CA ALA A 7 8.33 21.68 -11.34
C ALA A 7 7.56 20.37 -11.59
N SER A 8 7.34 19.55 -10.56
CA SER A 8 6.60 18.29 -10.67
C SER A 8 5.18 18.35 -10.12
N GLY A 9 4.83 19.43 -9.42
CA GLY A 9 3.51 19.65 -8.84
C GLY A 9 3.34 19.07 -7.42
N TRP A 10 4.34 18.41 -6.84
CA TRP A 10 4.27 17.94 -5.46
C TRP A 10 4.52 19.08 -4.46
N GLU A 11 3.61 19.23 -3.51
CA GLU A 11 3.73 20.17 -2.40
C GLU A 11 3.42 19.47 -1.09
N MET A 12 4.28 19.68 -0.09
CA MET A 12 4.09 19.11 1.24
C MET A 12 4.90 19.88 2.29
N SER A 13 4.55 19.67 3.54
CA SER A 13 5.40 20.00 4.68
C SER A 13 5.93 18.72 5.32
N HIS A 14 7.06 18.83 6.01
CA HIS A 14 7.59 17.70 6.76
C HIS A 14 8.21 18.11 8.10
N ASP A 15 8.16 17.17 9.02
CA ASP A 15 8.87 17.17 10.30
C ASP A 15 9.69 15.88 10.45
N LEU A 16 10.74 15.97 11.27
CA LEU A 16 11.55 14.82 11.68
C LEU A 16 11.40 14.69 13.20
N GLY A 17 10.84 13.57 13.65
CA GLY A 17 10.53 13.34 15.05
C GLY A 17 10.03 11.91 15.28
N PRO A 18 9.24 11.66 16.35
CA PRO A 18 8.62 10.35 16.57
C PRO A 18 7.77 9.91 15.36
N GLY A 19 8.21 8.84 14.71
CA GLY A 19 7.69 8.34 13.44
C GLY A 19 8.59 8.62 12.24
N GLY A 20 9.80 9.13 12.50
CA GLY A 20 10.80 9.47 11.50
C GLY A 20 10.45 10.76 10.76
N ILE A 21 10.56 10.72 9.44
CA ILE A 21 9.99 11.75 8.56
C ILE A 21 8.48 11.57 8.57
N VAL A 22 7.78 12.64 8.95
CA VAL A 22 6.33 12.76 8.84
C VAL A 22 6.03 13.72 7.70
N LEU A 23 5.33 13.26 6.66
CA LEU A 23 4.81 14.15 5.61
C LEU A 23 3.43 14.66 6.02
N ARG A 24 3.19 15.95 5.79
CA ARG A 24 1.92 16.64 6.10
C ARG A 24 1.45 17.49 4.95
N ASN A 25 0.12 17.60 4.81
CA ASN A 25 -0.53 18.38 3.76
C ASN A 25 0.04 18.03 2.37
N VAL A 26 0.11 16.73 2.08
CA VAL A 26 0.67 16.19 0.86
C VAL A 26 -0.33 16.42 -0.26
N THR A 27 0.08 17.18 -1.27
CA THR A 27 -0.73 17.49 -2.44
C THR A 27 0.07 17.28 -3.72
N HIS A 28 -0.65 17.08 -4.82
CA HIS A 28 -0.07 17.07 -6.16
C HIS A 28 -0.93 17.87 -7.12
N GLN A 29 -0.36 18.88 -7.77
CA GLN A 29 -1.06 19.81 -8.68
C GLN A 29 -2.31 20.44 -8.03
N GLY A 30 -2.21 20.75 -6.73
CA GLY A 30 -3.29 21.31 -5.92
C GLY A 30 -4.37 20.32 -5.47
N TYR A 31 -4.28 19.04 -5.83
CA TYR A 31 -5.16 17.99 -5.31
C TYR A 31 -4.60 17.42 -4.00
N GLY A 32 -5.45 17.29 -2.97
CA GLY A 32 -5.09 16.66 -1.71
C GLY A 32 -4.89 15.15 -1.87
N LEU A 33 -3.84 14.62 -1.25
CA LEU A 33 -3.59 13.19 -1.13
C LEU A 33 -3.70 12.74 0.33
N ALA A 34 -2.98 13.41 1.23
CA ALA A 34 -2.92 13.00 2.64
C ALA A 34 -2.53 14.17 3.55
N ASP A 35 -3.13 14.22 4.73
CA ASP A 35 -2.74 15.17 5.78
C ASP A 35 -1.56 14.66 6.61
N ASP A 36 -1.35 13.34 6.64
CA ASP A 36 -0.36 12.69 7.48
C ASP A 36 0.11 11.38 6.84
N ILE A 37 1.40 11.27 6.58
CA ILE A 37 2.03 10.00 6.18
C ILE A 37 3.27 9.78 7.02
N ARG A 38 3.32 8.65 7.74
CA ARG A 38 4.47 8.33 8.60
C ARG A 38 4.63 6.85 8.87
N LEU A 39 5.81 6.50 9.38
CA LEU A 39 6.02 5.26 10.10
C LEU A 39 5.54 5.44 11.54
N THR A 40 4.84 4.47 12.11
CA THR A 40 4.40 4.54 13.52
C THR A 40 5.37 3.81 14.42
N ARG A 41 5.83 2.62 13.99
CA ARG A 41 6.74 1.78 14.76
C ARG A 41 7.42 0.74 13.88
N VAL A 42 8.59 0.30 14.30
CA VAL A 42 9.20 -0.94 13.85
C VAL A 42 9.34 -1.93 15.00
N TRP A 43 9.29 -3.20 14.68
CA TRP A 43 9.43 -4.29 15.62
C TRP A 43 10.52 -5.24 15.15
N VAL A 44 11.32 -5.72 16.10
CA VAL A 44 12.37 -6.71 15.88
C VAL A 44 12.16 -7.84 16.87
N GLY A 45 12.20 -9.09 16.41
CA GLY A 45 11.88 -10.25 17.24
C GLY A 45 12.80 -11.46 17.03
N ALA A 46 12.86 -12.32 18.04
CA ALA A 46 13.44 -13.66 17.99
C ALA A 46 12.79 -14.61 19.03
N PRO A 47 12.36 -15.83 18.66
CA PRO A 47 12.14 -16.29 17.28
C PRO A 47 10.99 -15.52 16.62
N PRO A 48 10.67 -15.76 15.33
CA PRO A 48 9.50 -15.16 14.68
C PRO A 48 8.23 -15.58 15.42
N PRO A 49 7.17 -14.75 15.41
CA PRO A 49 5.90 -15.14 16.00
C PRO A 49 5.35 -16.40 15.31
N ASP A 50 5.27 -17.49 16.06
CA ASP A 50 4.70 -18.76 15.61
C ASP A 50 3.19 -18.65 15.37
N ASP A 51 2.69 -19.36 14.35
CA ASP A 51 1.27 -19.49 14.06
C ASP A 51 0.61 -20.46 15.05
N ARG A 52 0.58 -20.11 16.34
CA ARG A 52 -0.15 -20.81 17.43
C ARG A 52 0.13 -22.31 17.66
N THR A 53 1.02 -22.99 16.93
CA THR A 53 1.12 -24.47 16.98
C THR A 53 2.42 -25.06 17.54
N ALA A 54 3.49 -24.30 17.79
CA ALA A 54 4.69 -24.86 18.43
C ALA A 54 4.63 -24.74 19.97
N PRO A 55 5.08 -25.76 20.72
CA PRO A 55 5.28 -25.63 22.16
C PRO A 55 6.27 -24.50 22.46
N ARG A 56 5.83 -23.49 23.22
CA ARG A 56 6.69 -22.39 23.70
C ARG A 56 7.77 -22.93 24.63
N THR A 57 8.94 -23.23 24.10
CA THR A 57 10.13 -23.55 24.94
C THR A 57 10.91 -22.30 25.33
N SER A 58 10.62 -21.12 24.75
CA SER A 58 11.16 -19.83 25.16
C SER A 58 10.19 -18.68 24.84
N PRO A 59 10.02 -17.67 25.74
CA PRO A 59 9.24 -16.48 25.43
C PRO A 59 9.91 -15.71 24.29
N ALA A 60 9.10 -15.26 23.31
CA ALA A 60 9.60 -14.43 22.22
C ALA A 60 10.24 -13.16 22.79
N ARG A 61 11.48 -12.88 22.38
CA ARG A 61 12.18 -11.64 22.72
C ARG A 61 11.86 -10.64 21.63
N VAL A 62 11.17 -9.58 22.01
CA VAL A 62 10.65 -8.58 21.09
C VAL A 62 11.09 -7.22 21.58
N ARG A 63 11.50 -6.36 20.65
CA ARG A 63 11.72 -4.95 20.89
C ARG A 63 10.99 -4.15 19.82
N SER A 64 10.46 -2.99 20.21
CA SER A 64 9.97 -2.01 19.26
C SER A 64 10.75 -0.73 19.34
N PHE A 65 10.75 0.01 18.23
CA PHE A 65 11.36 1.31 18.13
C PHE A 65 10.42 2.26 17.39
N VAL A 66 10.44 3.51 17.83
CA VAL A 66 9.82 4.62 17.10
C VAL A 66 10.97 5.41 16.47
N PRO A 67 11.11 5.47 15.13
CA PRO A 67 12.18 6.26 14.52
C PRO A 67 12.08 7.72 14.94
N GLY A 68 13.24 8.35 15.14
CA GLY A 68 13.33 9.73 15.65
C GLY A 68 13.07 9.86 17.16
N SER A 69 12.86 8.75 17.87
CA SER A 69 12.89 8.71 19.34
C SER A 69 14.33 8.60 19.87
N ALA A 70 14.50 8.72 21.19
CA ALA A 70 15.80 8.55 21.83
C ALA A 70 16.41 7.14 21.64
N GLU A 71 15.58 6.11 21.47
CA GLU A 71 16.04 4.73 21.27
C GLU A 71 16.44 4.41 19.82
N LEU A 72 16.02 5.25 18.88
CA LEU A 72 16.29 5.10 17.46
C LEU A 72 16.44 6.50 16.83
N PRO A 73 17.48 7.26 17.23
CA PRO A 73 17.63 8.64 16.83
C PRO A 73 17.98 8.74 15.35
N ALA A 74 17.55 9.85 14.73
CA ALA A 74 18.02 10.22 13.42
C ALA A 74 19.51 10.56 13.48
N GLN A 75 20.29 10.00 12.55
CA GLN A 75 21.73 10.24 12.48
C GLN A 75 22.05 11.62 11.90
N LEU A 76 21.17 12.11 11.03
CA LEU A 76 21.24 13.41 10.39
C LEU A 76 19.82 13.99 10.23
N PRO A 77 19.68 15.32 10.05
CA PRO A 77 18.43 15.91 9.58
C PRO A 77 17.95 15.25 8.29
N ALA A 78 16.64 15.32 8.04
CA ALA A 78 16.07 14.83 6.80
C ALA A 78 16.68 15.58 5.61
N PHE A 79 17.09 14.86 4.59
CA PHE A 79 17.84 15.41 3.46
C PHE A 79 17.14 15.12 2.12
N PRO A 80 17.12 16.09 1.19
CA PRO A 80 16.51 15.90 -0.11
C PRO A 80 17.35 14.96 -0.98
N LEU A 81 16.67 14.13 -1.75
CA LEU A 81 17.25 13.30 -2.79
C LEU A 81 17.15 14.04 -4.13
N LYS A 82 18.23 13.98 -4.91
CA LYS A 82 18.28 14.61 -6.23
C LYS A 82 17.23 13.99 -7.18
N PRO A 83 16.69 14.77 -8.14
CA PRO A 83 15.89 14.21 -9.22
C PRO A 83 16.62 13.06 -9.92
N GLY A 84 15.90 11.99 -10.28
CA GLY A 84 16.49 10.77 -10.83
C GLY A 84 17.10 9.83 -9.79
N ALA A 85 16.93 10.10 -8.48
CA ALA A 85 17.25 9.11 -7.44
C ALA A 85 16.32 7.91 -7.58
N TYR A 86 16.89 6.76 -7.90
CA TYR A 86 16.13 5.52 -8.02
C TYR A 86 15.87 4.91 -6.64
N PRO A 87 14.72 4.23 -6.45
CA PRO A 87 14.55 3.40 -5.29
C PRO A 87 15.64 2.32 -5.24
N PRO A 88 16.15 1.97 -4.04
CA PRO A 88 17.07 0.86 -3.89
C PRO A 88 16.42 -0.46 -4.35
N GLY A 89 17.21 -1.52 -4.59
CA GLY A 89 16.66 -2.89 -4.69
C GLY A 89 16.10 -3.34 -6.06
N GLY A 90 16.40 -2.65 -7.17
CA GLY A 90 15.95 -3.08 -8.52
C GLY A 90 14.69 -2.37 -9.03
N PHE A 91 14.20 -1.38 -8.29
CA PHE A 91 13.01 -0.59 -8.62
C PHE A 91 13.31 0.67 -9.43
N GLY A 92 14.52 0.76 -10.01
CA GLY A 92 14.99 1.90 -10.79
C GLY A 92 14.22 2.18 -12.09
N ILE A 93 13.11 1.50 -12.32
CA ILE A 93 12.23 1.70 -13.48
C ILE A 93 11.26 2.87 -13.27
N TYR A 94 10.93 3.23 -12.02
CA TYR A 94 9.99 4.30 -11.74
C TYR A 94 10.73 5.64 -11.77
N PRO A 95 10.41 6.55 -12.71
CA PRO A 95 11.04 7.86 -12.75
C PRO A 95 10.65 8.65 -11.50
N THR A 96 11.64 9.23 -10.84
CA THR A 96 11.45 10.10 -9.67
C THR A 96 11.83 11.53 -10.00
N VAL A 97 11.03 12.46 -9.51
CA VAL A 97 11.26 13.92 -9.62
C VAL A 97 11.99 14.48 -8.40
N GLY A 98 12.09 13.70 -7.33
CA GLY A 98 12.78 14.05 -6.10
C GLY A 98 12.44 13.08 -4.98
N GLY A 99 12.97 13.33 -3.78
CA GLY A 99 12.68 12.52 -2.61
C GLY A 99 13.19 13.12 -1.31
N LEU A 100 12.79 12.55 -0.19
CA LEU A 100 13.25 12.94 1.14
C LEU A 100 13.69 11.67 1.88
N ALA A 101 14.85 11.71 2.53
CA ALA A 101 15.34 10.56 3.27
C ALA A 101 15.89 10.95 4.64
N ALA A 102 15.82 9.99 5.56
CA ALA A 102 16.44 10.06 6.88
C ALA A 102 16.96 8.68 7.28
N GLU A 103 18.06 8.66 8.00
CA GLU A 103 18.71 7.45 8.48
C GLU A 103 18.65 7.40 10.00
N PHE A 104 18.35 6.21 10.52
CA PHE A 104 18.18 5.96 11.94
C PHE A 104 18.98 4.73 12.32
N GLU A 105 19.41 4.69 13.57
CA GLU A 105 20.26 3.60 14.03
C GLU A 105 20.04 3.27 15.49
N ALA A 106 20.06 1.98 15.79
CA ALA A 106 20.14 1.46 17.15
C ALA A 106 21.38 0.57 17.27
N ASP A 107 22.19 0.83 18.30
CA ASP A 107 23.39 0.04 18.60
C ASP A 107 23.06 -1.42 18.97
N THR A 108 21.83 -1.66 19.45
CA THR A 108 21.37 -3.00 19.82
C THR A 108 19.92 -3.21 19.43
N ALA A 109 19.68 -4.15 18.52
CA ALA A 109 18.36 -4.50 18.00
C ALA A 109 17.49 -5.18 19.06
N ILE A 110 18.05 -6.14 19.82
CA ILE A 110 17.37 -6.81 20.94
C ILE A 110 18.37 -6.96 22.10
N PRO A 111 18.23 -6.19 23.20
CA PRO A 111 19.10 -6.31 24.37
C PRO A 111 19.11 -7.73 24.94
N ASN A 112 20.27 -8.15 25.43
CA ASN A 112 20.49 -9.48 26.04
C ASN A 112 20.29 -10.68 25.10
N LEU A 113 20.01 -10.48 23.81
CA LEU A 113 19.98 -11.55 22.80
C LEU A 113 21.33 -11.67 22.09
N ARG A 114 21.71 -10.63 21.35
CA ARG A 114 22.99 -10.46 20.67
C ARG A 114 23.17 -8.97 20.37
N ASN A 115 24.41 -8.46 20.33
CA ASN A 115 24.67 -7.04 20.10
C ASN A 115 24.56 -6.69 18.60
N ASP A 116 23.42 -7.03 18.00
CA ASP A 116 23.13 -6.73 16.61
C ASP A 116 22.81 -5.27 16.45
N ARG A 117 23.48 -4.61 15.50
CA ARG A 117 23.19 -3.23 15.15
C ARG A 117 22.04 -3.20 14.15
N MET A 118 21.08 -2.30 14.35
CA MET A 118 20.00 -2.08 13.39
C MET A 118 20.13 -0.69 12.77
N ARG A 119 20.07 -0.64 11.44
CA ARG A 119 19.98 0.59 10.65
C ARG A 119 18.66 0.62 9.91
N LEU A 120 18.00 1.76 9.92
CA LEU A 120 16.85 2.05 9.10
C LEU A 120 17.13 3.25 8.19
N ARG A 121 16.60 3.20 6.99
CA ARG A 121 16.51 4.34 6.09
C ARG A 121 15.07 4.49 5.65
N GLN A 122 14.43 5.55 6.11
CA GLN A 122 13.11 5.94 5.63
C GLN A 122 13.29 6.85 4.42
N THR A 123 12.63 6.53 3.32
CA THR A 123 12.72 7.31 2.08
C THR A 123 11.33 7.54 1.51
N PHE A 124 10.99 8.79 1.23
CA PHE A 124 9.86 9.15 0.39
C PHE A 124 10.37 9.52 -1.00
N LEU A 125 9.96 8.78 -2.03
CA LEU A 125 10.23 9.16 -3.42
C LEU A 125 8.95 9.65 -4.08
N PHE A 126 9.09 10.69 -4.88
CA PHE A 126 7.99 11.30 -5.61
C PHE A 126 8.21 11.08 -7.10
N GLY A 127 7.18 10.60 -7.80
CA GLY A 127 7.18 10.41 -9.25
C GLY A 127 6.28 11.42 -9.95
N PRO A 128 6.48 11.67 -11.25
CA PRO A 128 5.62 12.56 -12.02
C PRO A 128 4.23 11.93 -12.23
N LEU A 129 3.24 12.75 -12.61
CA LEU A 129 1.98 12.26 -13.17
C LEU A 129 2.24 11.59 -14.52
N SER A 130 2.23 10.25 -14.54
CA SER A 130 2.59 9.48 -15.74
C SER A 130 1.83 8.15 -15.82
N LYS A 131 1.70 7.63 -17.04
CA LYS A 131 1.25 6.25 -17.31
C LYS A 131 2.40 5.26 -17.19
N ASP A 132 3.63 5.74 -17.32
CA ASP A 132 4.82 4.91 -17.43
C ASP A 132 5.69 5.00 -16.17
N PRO A 133 6.18 3.86 -15.65
CA PRO A 133 5.71 2.49 -15.99
C PRO A 133 4.26 2.25 -15.53
N PRO A 134 3.50 1.36 -16.18
CA PRO A 134 2.12 1.05 -15.81
C PRO A 134 1.98 0.66 -14.33
N HIS A 135 0.95 1.19 -13.65
CA HIS A 135 0.60 0.81 -12.28
C HIS A 135 -0.66 -0.05 -12.18
N GLU A 136 -1.35 -0.23 -13.30
CA GLU A 136 -2.52 -1.07 -13.48
C GLU A 136 -2.41 -1.76 -14.86
N PRO A 137 -3.02 -2.93 -15.09
CA PRO A 137 -2.94 -3.63 -16.37
C PRO A 137 -3.41 -2.85 -17.58
N GLY A 138 -4.44 -2.03 -17.39
CA GLY A 138 -4.96 -1.21 -18.48
C GLY A 138 -3.94 -0.17 -18.95
N ALA A 139 -2.99 0.22 -18.09
CA ALA A 139 -2.08 1.34 -18.33
C ALA A 139 -2.82 2.61 -18.82
N VAL A 140 -4.12 2.74 -18.51
CA VAL A 140 -4.97 3.78 -19.09
C VAL A 140 -4.87 5.06 -18.28
N LEU A 141 -4.66 4.94 -16.97
CA LEU A 141 -4.56 6.06 -16.05
C LEU A 141 -3.14 6.61 -15.92
N ARG A 142 -3.02 7.94 -15.91
CA ARG A 142 -1.85 8.58 -15.31
C ARG A 142 -2.06 8.65 -13.81
N ALA A 143 -1.00 8.39 -13.07
CA ALA A 143 -0.98 8.63 -11.63
C ALA A 143 0.32 9.31 -11.22
N ALA A 144 0.22 10.25 -10.29
CA ALA A 144 1.37 10.71 -9.53
C ALA A 144 1.75 9.59 -8.55
N ARG A 145 3.05 9.38 -8.33
CA ARG A 145 3.53 8.24 -7.52
C ARG A 145 4.20 8.71 -6.25
N LEU A 146 3.85 8.09 -5.13
CA LEU A 146 4.52 8.26 -3.84
C LEU A 146 5.02 6.91 -3.36
N PHE A 147 6.31 6.80 -3.07
CA PHE A 147 6.91 5.57 -2.53
C PHE A 147 7.37 5.82 -1.08
N PRO A 148 6.62 5.36 -0.07
CA PRO A 148 6.97 5.49 1.35
C PRO A 148 7.86 4.33 1.82
N LEU A 149 9.07 4.26 1.26
CA LEU A 149 9.99 3.14 1.45
C LEU A 149 10.61 3.11 2.84
N LEU A 150 10.80 1.90 3.35
CA LEU A 150 11.64 1.64 4.53
C LEU A 150 12.66 0.56 4.22
N THR A 151 13.93 0.93 4.12
CA THR A 151 15.03 -0.02 4.07
C THR A 151 15.53 -0.30 5.49
N PHE A 152 15.69 -1.57 5.85
CA PHE A 152 16.29 -1.96 7.12
C PHE A 152 17.54 -2.83 6.90
N THR A 153 18.43 -2.82 7.87
CA THR A 153 19.57 -3.74 7.94
C THR A 153 19.87 -4.07 9.39
N VAL A 154 19.99 -5.37 9.67
CA VAL A 154 20.44 -5.92 10.95
C VAL A 154 21.81 -6.57 10.72
N THR A 155 22.83 -5.97 11.33
CA THR A 155 24.21 -6.46 11.27
C THR A 155 24.51 -7.29 12.52
N PRO A 156 24.91 -8.57 12.38
CA PRO A 156 25.28 -9.42 13.50
C PRO A 156 26.34 -8.82 14.41
N GLY A 157 26.12 -8.93 15.72
CA GLY A 157 27.16 -8.75 16.73
C GLY A 157 28.21 -9.87 16.70
N PRO A 158 29.33 -9.71 17.41
CA PRO A 158 30.41 -10.71 17.45
C PRO A 158 30.04 -11.99 18.22
N GLU A 159 28.95 -11.99 18.98
CA GLU A 159 28.58 -13.13 19.80
C GLU A 159 28.00 -14.28 18.96
N PRO A 160 28.31 -15.55 19.26
CA PRO A 160 27.80 -16.72 18.54
C PRO A 160 26.38 -17.10 18.99
N LEU A 161 25.51 -16.11 19.19
CA LEU A 161 24.13 -16.28 19.64
C LEU A 161 23.17 -16.15 18.45
N PRO A 162 21.99 -16.81 18.48
CA PRO A 162 20.94 -16.56 17.50
C PRO A 162 20.51 -15.09 17.55
N GLY A 163 20.64 -14.37 16.43
CA GLY A 163 20.20 -12.99 16.31
C GLY A 163 18.69 -12.86 16.04
N PRO A 164 18.20 -11.64 15.78
CA PRO A 164 16.86 -11.38 15.30
C PRO A 164 16.51 -12.22 14.07
N SER A 165 15.28 -12.69 14.00
CA SER A 165 14.76 -13.44 12.85
C SER A 165 13.44 -12.89 12.32
N TYR A 166 12.96 -11.80 12.93
CA TYR A 166 11.71 -11.15 12.59
C TYR A 166 11.87 -9.64 12.55
N PHE A 167 11.23 -9.01 11.58
CA PHE A 167 11.13 -7.57 11.45
C PHE A 167 9.74 -7.20 10.99
N ARG A 168 9.17 -6.12 11.55
CA ARG A 168 7.91 -5.55 11.09
C ARG A 168 7.99 -4.02 11.07
N ALA A 169 7.34 -3.42 10.09
CA ALA A 169 7.13 -1.99 10.02
C ALA A 169 5.64 -1.66 9.87
N ASP A 170 5.18 -0.71 10.67
CA ASP A 170 3.78 -0.27 10.70
C ASP A 170 3.70 1.17 10.18
N PHE A 171 2.91 1.37 9.12
CA PHE A 171 2.70 2.64 8.43
C PHE A 171 1.30 3.17 8.70
N ARG A 172 1.17 4.50 8.72
CA ARG A 172 -0.10 5.21 8.84
C ARG A 172 -0.22 6.25 7.74
N PHE A 173 -1.38 6.29 7.10
CA PHE A 173 -1.77 7.24 6.08
C PHE A 173 -3.10 7.87 6.49
N GLY A 174 -3.06 9.09 7.02
CA GLY A 174 -4.23 9.95 7.20
C GLY A 174 -4.57 10.60 5.86
N LEU A 175 -5.39 9.92 5.07
CA LEU A 175 -5.75 10.32 3.72
C LEU A 175 -6.73 11.50 3.75
N ASP A 176 -6.60 12.39 2.76
CA ASP A 176 -7.53 13.51 2.50
C ASP A 176 -7.56 13.70 0.98
N LEU A 177 -8.50 13.03 0.29
CA LEU A 177 -8.63 13.19 -1.16
C LEU A 177 -9.48 14.42 -1.48
N SER A 178 -8.96 15.58 -1.10
CA SER A 178 -9.62 16.83 -1.38
C SER A 178 -9.49 17.23 -2.86
N PRO A 179 -10.61 17.57 -3.53
CA PRO A 179 -10.59 17.98 -4.91
C PRO A 179 -9.77 19.26 -5.09
N GLY A 180 -8.92 19.29 -6.10
CA GLY A 180 -8.10 20.46 -6.42
C GLY A 180 -8.92 21.68 -6.85
N PRO A 181 -8.28 22.87 -6.98
CA PRO A 181 -8.95 24.16 -7.11
C PRO A 181 -9.97 24.28 -8.24
N ALA A 182 -9.86 23.45 -9.28
CA ALA A 182 -10.79 23.41 -10.40
C ALA A 182 -12.15 22.77 -10.03
N LEU A 183 -12.15 21.82 -9.09
CA LEU A 183 -13.34 21.11 -8.60
C LEU A 183 -13.89 21.74 -7.30
N SER A 184 -13.09 22.53 -6.57
CA SER A 184 -13.51 23.15 -5.29
C SER A 184 -14.36 24.43 -5.44
N ARG A 185 -14.69 24.89 -6.66
CA ARG A 185 -15.53 26.10 -6.85
C ARG A 185 -16.98 25.81 -6.47
N GLY A 186 -17.30 25.93 -5.17
CA GLY A 186 -18.66 25.89 -4.64
C GLY A 186 -18.99 24.68 -3.76
N ALA A 187 -18.10 23.69 -3.67
CA ALA A 187 -18.30 22.55 -2.79
C ALA A 187 -17.98 22.92 -1.33
N ASP A 188 -18.98 22.79 -0.45
CA ASP A 188 -18.80 22.91 0.99
C ASP A 188 -17.76 21.88 1.47
N PRO A 189 -16.65 22.29 2.11
CA PRO A 189 -15.66 21.37 2.68
C PRO A 189 -16.27 20.33 3.63
N SER A 190 -17.40 20.63 4.28
CA SER A 190 -18.16 19.71 5.13
C SER A 190 -18.86 18.58 4.35
N GLN A 191 -18.96 18.73 3.02
CA GLN A 191 -19.52 17.73 2.10
C GLN A 191 -18.43 16.91 1.38
N ARG A 192 -17.15 17.10 1.72
CA ARG A 192 -16.07 16.21 1.27
C ARG A 192 -16.28 14.85 1.92
N ARG A 193 -16.44 13.81 1.10
CA ARG A 193 -16.83 12.48 1.56
C ARG A 193 -15.81 11.48 1.08
N ASP A 194 -14.84 11.18 1.92
CA ASP A 194 -13.87 10.11 1.67
C ASP A 194 -14.57 8.75 1.76
N LEU A 195 -14.38 7.94 0.73
CA LEU A 195 -14.81 6.57 0.65
C LEU A 195 -13.61 5.69 0.33
N ALA A 196 -13.73 4.40 0.63
CA ALA A 196 -12.69 3.44 0.34
C ALA A 196 -13.29 2.14 -0.18
N GLY A 197 -12.45 1.31 -0.80
CA GLY A 197 -12.81 -0.05 -1.19
C GLY A 197 -11.60 -0.98 -1.11
N VAL A 198 -11.88 -2.25 -0.84
CA VAL A 198 -10.88 -3.34 -0.88
C VAL A 198 -11.29 -4.34 -1.93
N PHE A 199 -10.30 -4.88 -2.67
CA PHE A 199 -10.55 -5.74 -3.82
C PHE A 199 -9.64 -6.96 -3.76
N ARG A 200 -10.21 -8.09 -4.13
CA ARG A 200 -9.52 -9.36 -4.30
C ARG A 200 -9.61 -9.71 -5.78
N ASP A 201 -8.49 -10.07 -6.35
CA ASP A 201 -8.35 -10.39 -7.75
C ASP A 201 -8.69 -11.86 -8.02
N HIS A 202 -9.06 -12.17 -9.25
CA HIS A 202 -9.17 -13.54 -9.71
C HIS A 202 -7.77 -14.10 -10.05
N GLU A 203 -7.47 -15.28 -9.51
CA GLU A 203 -6.24 -16.03 -9.78
C GLU A 203 -6.25 -16.68 -11.17
N ASP A 204 -7.44 -17.04 -11.67
CA ASP A 204 -7.62 -17.87 -12.86
C ASP A 204 -8.02 -17.07 -14.10
N THR A 205 -8.17 -15.74 -14.00
CA THR A 205 -8.55 -14.93 -15.16
C THR A 205 -7.39 -14.93 -16.15
N PRO A 206 -7.53 -15.47 -17.37
CA PRO A 206 -6.46 -15.42 -18.36
C PRO A 206 -6.03 -13.97 -18.52
N SER A 207 -4.73 -13.68 -18.36
CA SER A 207 -4.25 -12.34 -18.62
C SER A 207 -4.71 -11.96 -20.04
N PRO A 208 -5.56 -10.93 -20.23
CA PRO A 208 -6.04 -10.56 -21.56
C PRO A 208 -4.89 -10.13 -22.49
N LEU A 209 -3.67 -10.02 -21.93
CA LEU A 209 -2.42 -9.64 -22.57
C LEU A 209 -1.56 -10.82 -23.02
N GLN A 210 -1.93 -12.09 -22.70
CA GLN A 210 -1.13 -13.25 -23.10
C GLN A 210 -1.42 -13.77 -24.50
N ASP A 211 -2.58 -13.47 -25.10
CA ASP A 211 -2.91 -13.97 -26.42
C ASP A 211 -2.64 -12.93 -27.51
N THR A 212 -1.39 -12.93 -28.00
CA THR A 212 -0.97 -12.14 -29.16
C THR A 212 -1.20 -12.88 -30.48
N SER A 213 -1.81 -14.08 -30.47
CA SER A 213 -1.80 -14.99 -31.63
C SER A 213 -3.13 -15.14 -32.36
N THR A 214 -4.24 -14.62 -31.84
CA THR A 214 -5.56 -14.76 -32.48
C THR A 214 -6.17 -13.42 -32.87
N SER A 215 -6.54 -13.31 -34.14
CA SER A 215 -7.28 -12.19 -34.71
C SER A 215 -8.57 -11.96 -33.91
N VAL A 216 -8.65 -10.78 -33.30
CA VAL A 216 -9.72 -10.28 -32.41
C VAL A 216 -9.66 -10.88 -31.00
N PRO A 217 -8.94 -10.25 -30.06
CA PRO A 217 -8.97 -10.65 -28.65
C PRO A 217 -10.40 -10.46 -28.15
N ARG A 218 -11.02 -11.52 -27.63
CA ARG A 218 -12.08 -11.34 -26.63
C ARG A 218 -11.39 -10.72 -25.43
N LEU A 219 -11.47 -9.39 -25.32
CA LEU A 219 -11.20 -8.69 -24.08
C LEU A 219 -12.14 -9.30 -23.03
N ALA A 220 -11.65 -10.21 -22.20
CA ALA A 220 -12.28 -10.48 -20.92
C ALA A 220 -12.52 -9.10 -20.29
N GLY A 221 -13.76 -8.81 -19.90
CA GLY A 221 -14.10 -7.49 -19.42
C GLY A 221 -13.25 -7.20 -18.20
N LEU A 222 -12.86 -5.94 -17.97
CA LEU A 222 -12.20 -5.53 -16.72
C LEU A 222 -13.02 -5.94 -15.47
N ALA A 223 -14.31 -6.26 -15.63
CA ALA A 223 -15.19 -6.86 -14.62
C ALA A 223 -14.78 -8.27 -14.17
N ASP A 224 -14.05 -9.04 -14.97
CA ASP A 224 -13.58 -10.40 -14.66
C ASP A 224 -12.26 -10.40 -13.87
N VAL A 225 -11.72 -9.22 -13.54
CA VAL A 225 -10.42 -9.08 -12.86
C VAL A 225 -10.54 -9.31 -11.35
N PHE A 226 -11.70 -9.03 -10.74
CA PHE A 226 -11.89 -9.14 -9.30
C PHE A 226 -12.73 -10.36 -8.90
N ALA A 227 -12.18 -11.22 -8.05
CA ALA A 227 -12.89 -12.31 -7.37
C ALA A 227 -13.78 -11.84 -6.21
N GLY A 228 -13.64 -10.58 -5.77
CA GLY A 228 -14.52 -9.97 -4.78
C GLY A 228 -14.12 -8.54 -4.44
N ALA A 229 -15.07 -7.73 -3.99
CA ALA A 229 -14.79 -6.43 -3.39
C ALA A 229 -15.80 -6.07 -2.32
N GLU A 230 -15.38 -5.12 -1.47
CA GLU A 230 -16.27 -4.29 -0.67
C GLU A 230 -16.03 -2.84 -1.09
N LYS A 231 -17.02 -2.22 -1.73
CA LYS A 231 -16.92 -0.88 -2.30
C LYS A 231 -18.30 -0.19 -2.33
N PRO A 232 -18.55 0.85 -1.52
CA PRO A 232 -17.63 1.38 -0.51
C PRO A 232 -17.45 0.40 0.66
N LEU A 233 -16.40 0.58 1.44
CA LEU A 233 -16.28 -0.02 2.78
C LEU A 233 -17.44 0.46 3.65
N HIS A 234 -18.17 -0.48 4.24
CA HIS A 234 -19.32 -0.18 5.09
C HIS A 234 -18.94 -0.02 6.56
N HIS A 235 -17.87 -0.70 6.98
CA HIS A 235 -17.35 -0.68 8.34
C HIS A 235 -15.83 -0.49 8.32
N GLU A 236 -15.28 -0.15 9.50
CA GLU A 236 -13.85 -0.25 9.71
C GLU A 236 -13.38 -1.67 9.36
N PHE A 237 -12.17 -1.72 8.84
CA PHE A 237 -11.66 -2.90 8.18
C PHE A 237 -10.34 -3.30 8.83
N LEU A 238 -10.13 -4.60 9.02
CA LEU A 238 -8.82 -5.20 9.28
C LEU A 238 -8.78 -6.51 8.49
N GLY A 239 -7.70 -6.74 7.74
CA GLY A 239 -7.62 -7.97 6.97
C GLY A 239 -6.24 -8.25 6.40
N PRO A 240 -6.00 -9.51 5.99
CA PRO A 240 -4.77 -9.92 5.35
C PRO A 240 -4.73 -9.39 3.90
N GLY A 241 -3.59 -8.81 3.51
CA GLY A 241 -3.29 -8.40 2.15
C GLY A 241 -2.34 -9.36 1.43
N LEU A 242 -1.16 -9.60 2.00
CA LEU A 242 -0.16 -10.52 1.43
C LEU A 242 0.23 -11.57 2.47
N ARG A 243 0.40 -12.85 2.07
CA ARG A 243 0.76 -13.96 2.97
C ARG A 243 1.82 -14.88 2.36
N LEU A 244 3.02 -14.37 2.10
CA LEU A 244 4.09 -15.15 1.47
C LEU A 244 5.03 -15.85 2.46
N ARG A 245 5.03 -15.46 3.74
CA ARG A 245 5.83 -16.16 4.76
C ARG A 245 5.33 -17.57 5.04
N ARG A 246 4.06 -17.87 4.71
CA ARG A 246 3.34 -19.08 5.15
C ARG A 246 3.02 -19.98 3.96
N SER A 247 3.88 -20.95 3.64
CA SER A 247 3.77 -21.78 2.43
C SER A 247 3.16 -23.19 2.62
N ALA A 248 2.41 -23.50 3.69
CA ALA A 248 2.02 -24.90 3.98
C ALA A 248 0.54 -25.17 4.28
N LYS A 249 -0.32 -24.16 4.33
CA LYS A 249 -1.78 -24.32 4.54
C LYS A 249 -2.50 -23.47 3.50
N PRO A 250 -3.77 -23.75 3.14
CA PRO A 250 -4.50 -22.82 2.29
C PRO A 250 -4.45 -21.46 2.96
N ALA A 251 -3.78 -20.51 2.33
CA ALA A 251 -3.69 -19.16 2.84
C ALA A 251 -5.13 -18.67 3.04
N PRO A 252 -5.46 -18.01 4.18
CA PRO A 252 -6.73 -17.31 4.27
C PRO A 252 -6.85 -16.41 3.05
N ARG A 253 -8.04 -16.36 2.44
CA ARG A 253 -8.32 -15.46 1.32
C ARG A 253 -7.76 -14.08 1.65
N THR A 254 -6.95 -13.51 0.78
CA THR A 254 -6.36 -12.19 0.98
C THR A 254 -7.08 -11.14 0.14
N TRP A 255 -6.91 -9.87 0.52
CA TRP A 255 -7.19 -8.74 -0.35
C TRP A 255 -5.94 -8.38 -1.13
N ASP A 256 -6.09 -7.86 -2.33
CA ASP A 256 -4.97 -7.59 -3.24
C ASP A 256 -4.72 -6.09 -3.39
N ASN A 257 -5.79 -5.31 -3.21
CA ASN A 257 -5.84 -3.90 -3.55
C ASN A 257 -6.66 -3.10 -2.56
N TYR A 258 -6.24 -1.85 -2.36
CA TYR A 258 -6.98 -0.82 -1.66
C TYR A 258 -7.14 0.40 -2.53
N HIS A 259 -8.37 0.92 -2.61
CA HIS A 259 -8.67 2.16 -3.30
C HIS A 259 -9.30 3.14 -2.31
N HIS A 260 -8.90 4.40 -2.39
CA HIS A 260 -9.54 5.49 -1.68
C HIS A 260 -9.98 6.53 -2.69
N PHE A 261 -11.20 7.02 -2.57
CA PHE A 261 -11.79 7.93 -3.55
C PHE A 261 -12.78 8.88 -2.88
N PRO A 262 -12.94 10.11 -3.38
CA PRO A 262 -14.01 10.98 -2.95
C PRO A 262 -15.35 10.45 -3.47
N LYS A 263 -16.43 10.67 -2.72
CA LYS A 263 -17.79 10.46 -3.19
C LYS A 263 -18.11 11.44 -4.31
N ALA A 264 -18.74 10.96 -5.37
CA ALA A 264 -19.25 11.85 -6.41
C ALA A 264 -20.43 12.70 -5.88
N GLU A 265 -20.61 13.89 -6.46
CA GLU A 265 -21.72 14.81 -6.11
C GLU A 265 -23.09 14.15 -6.28
N ASP A 266 -23.24 13.30 -7.30
CA ASP A 266 -24.46 12.52 -7.60
C ASP A 266 -24.60 11.25 -6.74
N GLY A 267 -23.68 11.02 -5.80
CA GLY A 267 -23.63 9.82 -4.95
C GLY A 267 -23.13 8.56 -5.65
N SER A 268 -22.74 8.63 -6.93
CA SER A 268 -22.15 7.49 -7.64
C SER A 268 -20.75 7.15 -7.10
N LEU A 269 -20.37 5.89 -7.29
CA LEU A 269 -19.02 5.41 -7.01
C LEU A 269 -18.16 5.55 -8.27
N PRO A 270 -16.84 5.81 -8.14
CA PRO A 270 -15.96 5.87 -9.31
C PRO A 270 -15.91 4.54 -10.05
N SER A 271 -15.53 4.53 -11.32
CA SER A 271 -15.26 3.29 -12.07
C SER A 271 -14.14 2.47 -11.42
N THR A 272 -14.26 1.14 -11.38
CA THR A 272 -13.14 0.24 -11.01
C THR A 272 -13.17 -1.03 -11.86
N PRO A 273 -12.02 -1.53 -12.33
CA PRO A 273 -10.66 -0.95 -12.21
C PRO A 273 -10.51 0.36 -13.00
N GLY A 274 -9.42 1.10 -12.80
CA GLY A 274 -9.23 2.39 -13.48
C GLY A 274 -9.99 3.56 -12.87
N ALA A 275 -10.04 3.67 -11.54
CA ALA A 275 -10.66 4.79 -10.85
C ALA A 275 -9.88 6.11 -11.06
N PHE A 276 -10.52 7.09 -11.68
CA PHE A 276 -10.03 8.48 -11.73
C PHE A 276 -10.28 9.19 -10.40
N HIS A 277 -9.50 10.22 -10.09
CA HIS A 277 -9.57 10.94 -8.79
C HIS A 277 -9.51 9.99 -7.58
N CYS A 278 -8.60 9.04 -7.62
CA CYS A 278 -8.51 7.96 -6.66
C CYS A 278 -7.05 7.75 -6.28
N LEU A 279 -6.84 7.36 -5.03
CA LEU A 279 -5.61 6.76 -4.58
C LEU A 279 -5.72 5.24 -4.73
N HIS A 280 -4.71 4.62 -5.33
CA HIS A 280 -4.63 3.19 -5.55
C HIS A 280 -3.40 2.63 -4.86
N LEU A 281 -3.58 1.51 -4.16
CA LEU A 281 -2.52 0.71 -3.57
C LEU A 281 -2.71 -0.75 -3.97
N HIS A 282 -1.63 -1.35 -4.45
CA HIS A 282 -1.64 -2.66 -5.08
C HIS A 282 -0.40 -3.43 -4.61
N TRP A 283 -0.57 -4.48 -3.80
CA TRP A 283 0.55 -5.37 -3.44
C TRP A 283 0.47 -6.71 -4.19
N ARG A 284 -0.64 -6.96 -4.87
CA ARG A 284 -0.81 -8.01 -5.87
C ARG A 284 -1.75 -7.51 -6.98
N TRP A 285 -1.66 -8.09 -8.18
CA TRP A 285 -2.62 -7.82 -9.25
C TRP A 285 -2.98 -9.09 -10.06
N GLY A 286 -3.66 -10.04 -9.42
CA GLY A 286 -4.16 -11.31 -10.00
C GLY A 286 -3.23 -12.05 -10.98
N ALA A 287 -3.82 -12.81 -11.92
CA ALA A 287 -3.13 -13.48 -13.04
C ALA A 287 -2.41 -12.54 -14.02
N VAL A 288 -2.64 -11.24 -13.89
CA VAL A 288 -1.94 -10.21 -14.66
C VAL A 288 -0.57 -9.90 -14.04
N SER A 289 -0.37 -10.28 -12.79
CA SER A 289 0.96 -10.32 -12.20
C SER A 289 1.75 -11.52 -12.74
N ALA A 290 3.02 -11.30 -13.09
CA ALA A 290 3.84 -12.26 -13.81
C ALA A 290 4.46 -13.36 -12.91
N THR A 291 4.01 -14.62 -13.04
CA THR A 291 4.80 -15.81 -12.62
C THR A 291 5.32 -16.64 -13.81
N SER A 292 5.27 -16.09 -15.04
CA SER A 292 5.39 -16.91 -16.26
C SER A 292 6.72 -17.67 -16.35
N SER A 293 6.65 -18.99 -16.43
CA SER A 293 7.76 -19.95 -16.58
C SER A 293 8.65 -19.78 -17.83
N ARG A 294 8.32 -18.85 -18.74
CA ARG A 294 9.01 -18.64 -20.03
C ARG A 294 9.93 -17.42 -20.06
N VAL A 295 9.83 -16.53 -19.08
CA VAL A 295 10.73 -15.38 -18.91
C VAL A 295 11.12 -15.36 -17.44
N PRO A 296 12.42 -15.33 -17.08
CA PRO A 296 12.79 -15.26 -15.67
C PRO A 296 12.06 -14.06 -15.05
N PRO A 297 11.21 -14.24 -14.03
CA PRO A 297 10.75 -13.09 -13.27
C PRO A 297 12.00 -12.31 -12.85
N LEU A 298 11.94 -10.97 -12.88
CA LEU A 298 12.97 -10.20 -12.18
C LEU A 298 13.03 -10.79 -10.77
N VAL A 299 14.24 -11.02 -10.30
CA VAL A 299 14.48 -11.44 -8.92
C VAL A 299 13.71 -10.44 -8.06
N GLY A 300 12.62 -10.86 -7.42
CA GLY A 300 11.73 -9.90 -6.75
C GLY A 300 10.37 -10.41 -6.35
N GLY A 301 9.79 -11.35 -7.09
CA GLY A 301 8.41 -11.79 -6.89
C GLY A 301 7.51 -11.26 -7.99
N ASP A 302 6.20 -11.28 -7.76
CA ASP A 302 5.18 -10.95 -8.75
C ASP A 302 5.34 -9.50 -9.25
N GLN A 303 5.04 -9.29 -10.54
CA GLN A 303 5.27 -8.01 -11.23
C GLN A 303 4.03 -7.54 -11.97
N PHE A 304 3.81 -6.23 -12.03
CA PHE A 304 2.77 -5.68 -12.91
C PHE A 304 3.05 -5.98 -14.39
N LYS A 305 2.03 -6.50 -15.10
CA LYS A 305 1.97 -6.47 -16.58
C LYS A 305 0.91 -5.48 -17.07
N GLY A 306 1.34 -4.39 -17.69
CA GLY A 306 0.47 -3.47 -18.43
C GLY A 306 0.32 -3.83 -19.91
N LEU A 307 -0.62 -3.21 -20.61
CA LEU A 307 -0.61 -3.16 -22.09
C LEU A 307 0.78 -2.70 -22.57
N GLY A 308 1.45 -3.50 -23.40
CA GLY A 308 2.82 -3.22 -23.86
C GLY A 308 3.93 -3.57 -22.87
N TRP A 309 3.65 -4.42 -21.87
CA TRP A 309 4.64 -4.85 -20.88
C TRP A 309 5.91 -5.46 -21.50
N THR A 310 7.03 -5.11 -20.91
CA THR A 310 8.37 -5.67 -21.09
C THR A 310 9.02 -5.76 -19.70
N PRO A 311 10.05 -6.61 -19.51
CA PRO A 311 10.82 -6.65 -18.26
C PRO A 311 11.41 -5.30 -17.83
N GLN A 312 11.47 -4.32 -18.74
CA GLN A 312 11.98 -2.97 -18.51
C GLN A 312 10.90 -1.97 -18.05
N VAL A 313 9.61 -2.30 -18.20
CA VAL A 313 8.48 -1.40 -17.89
C VAL A 313 7.56 -1.92 -16.79
N GLY A 314 7.81 -3.10 -16.23
CA GLY A 314 7.15 -3.58 -15.01
C GLY A 314 8.16 -3.75 -13.89
N GLY A 315 7.70 -3.62 -12.65
CA GLY A 315 8.55 -3.72 -11.45
C GLY A 315 8.09 -4.83 -10.52
N PRO A 316 8.96 -5.26 -9.58
CA PRO A 316 8.53 -6.12 -8.50
C PRO A 316 7.44 -5.43 -7.66
N LEU A 317 6.61 -6.22 -6.98
CA LEU A 317 5.67 -5.73 -5.98
C LEU A 317 6.22 -5.82 -4.54
N ILE A 318 7.26 -6.63 -4.35
CA ILE A 318 7.95 -6.88 -3.09
C ILE A 318 9.46 -6.99 -3.31
N ASP A 319 10.23 -6.94 -2.22
CA ASP A 319 11.69 -6.92 -2.31
C ASP A 319 12.22 -8.34 -2.48
N PRO A 320 13.02 -8.62 -3.54
CA PRO A 320 13.65 -9.92 -3.77
C PRO A 320 14.48 -10.48 -2.63
N THR A 321 15.12 -9.60 -1.88
CA THR A 321 16.10 -9.96 -0.86
C THR A 321 15.42 -10.49 0.41
N ILE A 322 14.11 -10.25 0.53
CA ILE A 322 13.25 -10.64 1.65
C ILE A 322 11.90 -11.13 1.11
N PRO A 323 11.87 -12.25 0.35
CA PRO A 323 10.68 -12.68 -0.39
C PRO A 323 9.54 -13.18 0.53
N GLY A 324 9.85 -13.54 1.78
CA GLY A 324 8.86 -13.88 2.80
C GLY A 324 8.27 -12.63 3.43
N GLN A 325 7.38 -11.92 2.72
CA GLN A 325 6.64 -10.78 3.26
C GLN A 325 5.18 -11.12 3.51
N ASP A 326 4.67 -10.69 4.66
CA ASP A 326 3.23 -10.66 4.95
C ASP A 326 2.78 -9.20 5.10
N LEU A 327 1.68 -8.83 4.46
CA LEU A 327 1.07 -7.51 4.57
C LEU A 327 -0.30 -7.62 5.22
N THR A 328 -0.55 -6.84 6.26
CA THR A 328 -1.88 -6.69 6.88
C THR A 328 -2.27 -5.23 6.78
N LEU A 329 -3.51 -4.94 6.43
CA LEU A 329 -4.02 -3.57 6.38
C LEU A 329 -5.25 -3.40 7.26
N ALA A 330 -5.45 -2.17 7.71
CA ALA A 330 -6.65 -1.75 8.40
C ALA A 330 -7.12 -0.38 7.89
N VAL A 331 -8.42 -0.15 7.91
CA VAL A 331 -9.04 1.13 7.58
C VAL A 331 -9.92 1.54 8.76
N THR A 332 -9.62 2.68 9.35
CA THR A 332 -10.31 3.17 10.55
C THR A 332 -10.94 4.52 10.33
N THR A 333 -12.02 4.82 11.04
CA THR A 333 -12.67 6.13 11.07
C THR A 333 -12.34 6.89 12.36
N ASP A 334 -12.06 8.19 12.21
CA ASP A 334 -11.90 9.12 13.34
C ASP A 334 -13.22 9.48 14.03
N SER A 335 -14.37 9.07 13.48
CA SER A 335 -15.72 9.47 13.94
C SER A 335 -16.27 8.72 15.17
N GLY A 336 -15.42 8.17 16.05
CA GLY A 336 -15.83 7.33 17.18
C GLY A 336 -15.65 7.98 18.57
N PRO A 337 -16.45 7.61 19.59
CA PRO A 337 -16.23 8.06 20.97
C PRO A 337 -14.88 7.57 21.51
N GLY A 338 -14.09 8.46 22.11
CA GLY A 338 -13.07 8.07 23.09
C GLY A 338 -11.59 8.21 22.71
N THR A 339 -11.19 8.38 21.45
CA THR A 339 -9.92 9.05 21.03
C THR A 339 -9.79 9.00 19.50
N PRO A 340 -9.37 10.10 18.83
CA PRO A 340 -9.04 10.06 17.41
C PRO A 340 -7.93 9.03 17.13
N TRP A 341 -7.86 8.52 15.89
CA TRP A 341 -6.79 7.64 15.46
C TRP A 341 -5.48 8.43 15.20
N ALA A 342 -5.09 9.29 16.14
CA ALA A 342 -3.89 10.10 16.11
C ALA A 342 -2.64 9.24 16.27
N ALA A 343 -1.64 9.48 15.42
CA ALA A 343 -0.46 8.62 15.34
C ALA A 343 0.36 8.62 16.65
N GLU A 344 0.45 9.78 17.31
CA GLU A 344 1.23 9.96 18.55
C GLU A 344 0.64 9.19 19.74
N LEU A 345 -0.68 9.02 19.75
CA LEU A 345 -1.39 8.29 20.80
C LEU A 345 -1.48 6.78 20.50
N ASN A 346 -1.25 6.39 19.24
CA ASN A 346 -1.63 5.07 18.73
C ASN A 346 -0.49 4.42 17.91
N PRO A 347 0.72 4.25 18.50
CA PRO A 347 1.92 3.93 17.75
C PRO A 347 2.08 2.43 17.39
N SER A 348 1.01 1.63 17.25
CA SER A 348 1.04 0.16 17.05
C SER A 348 1.34 -0.70 18.28
N GLU A 349 0.94 -1.97 18.21
CA GLU A 349 0.99 -3.02 19.25
C GLU A 349 1.70 -4.28 18.73
N TRP A 350 2.30 -5.12 19.59
CA TRP A 350 3.08 -6.30 19.15
C TRP A 350 2.30 -7.22 18.21
N GLN A 351 1.02 -7.47 18.48
CA GLN A 351 0.12 -7.97 17.45
C GLN A 351 -0.52 -6.77 16.80
N PHE A 352 -0.29 -6.56 15.50
CA PHE A 352 -0.74 -5.35 14.81
C PHE A 352 -2.24 -5.08 15.02
N ALA A 353 -3.05 -6.13 15.00
CA ALA A 353 -4.48 -6.04 15.20
C ALA A 353 -4.93 -5.67 16.61
N ASP A 354 -4.12 -5.96 17.63
CA ASP A 354 -4.43 -5.64 19.02
C ASP A 354 -4.59 -4.12 19.19
N LEU A 355 -3.92 -3.33 18.35
CA LEU A 355 -4.12 -1.88 18.25
C LEU A 355 -5.61 -1.52 18.07
N PHE A 356 -6.32 -2.29 17.25
CA PHE A 356 -7.72 -2.05 16.92
C PHE A 356 -8.65 -2.76 17.89
N THR A 357 -8.41 -4.05 18.14
CA THR A 357 -9.33 -4.90 18.92
C THR A 357 -9.33 -4.59 20.40
N ASN A 358 -8.21 -4.12 20.98
CA ASN A 358 -8.18 -3.72 22.38
C ASN A 358 -8.86 -2.37 22.62
N ARG A 359 -9.00 -1.56 21.57
CA ARG A 359 -9.66 -0.25 21.65
C ARG A 359 -11.14 -0.32 21.34
N ARG A 360 -11.53 -1.19 20.41
CA ARG A 360 -12.91 -1.35 19.97
C ARG A 360 -13.22 -2.83 19.81
N ALA A 361 -14.20 -3.30 20.56
CA ALA A 361 -14.68 -4.69 20.47
C ALA A 361 -15.22 -5.02 19.07
N GLU A 362 -15.86 -4.04 18.42
CA GLU A 362 -16.46 -4.19 17.08
C GLU A 362 -16.02 -3.04 16.15
N PRO A 363 -15.84 -3.30 14.85
CA PRO A 363 -15.59 -2.25 13.86
C PRO A 363 -16.73 -1.22 13.80
N LEU A 364 -16.40 0.08 13.73
CA LEU A 364 -17.43 1.10 13.56
C LEU A 364 -17.94 1.18 12.12
N PRO A 365 -19.20 1.59 11.89
CA PRO A 365 -19.67 1.94 10.55
C PRO A 365 -18.85 3.07 9.94
N VAL A 366 -18.48 2.93 8.67
CA VAL A 366 -17.91 4.00 7.85
C VAL A 366 -19.08 4.83 7.32
N LYS A 367 -19.30 5.99 7.94
CA LYS A 367 -20.34 6.93 7.53
C LYS A 367 -19.83 7.84 6.41
N ASP A 368 -20.75 8.35 5.59
CA ASP A 368 -20.47 9.42 4.64
C ASP A 368 -19.72 10.57 5.33
N GLY A 369 -18.57 10.98 4.79
CA GLY A 369 -17.79 12.10 5.35
C GLY A 369 -16.85 11.71 6.50
N ALA A 370 -16.75 10.42 6.83
CA ALA A 370 -15.76 9.95 7.78
C ALA A 370 -14.34 10.22 7.27
N LYS A 371 -13.51 10.85 8.10
CA LYS A 371 -12.07 10.87 7.86
C LYS A 371 -11.52 9.45 8.04
N LEU A 372 -10.98 8.90 6.96
CA LEU A 372 -10.43 7.54 6.95
C LEU A 372 -8.92 7.57 7.12
N THR A 373 -8.41 6.69 7.98
CA THR A 373 -6.99 6.41 8.12
C THR A 373 -6.71 5.00 7.61
N LEU A 374 -5.78 4.87 6.67
CA LEU A 374 -5.25 3.60 6.24
C LEU A 374 -4.02 3.25 7.09
N TRP A 375 -3.98 2.02 7.58
CA TRP A 375 -2.85 1.44 8.29
C TRP A 375 -2.34 0.25 7.51
N VAL A 376 -1.02 0.10 7.42
CA VAL A 376 -0.38 -1.02 6.74
C VAL A 376 0.75 -1.55 7.60
N SER A 377 0.76 -2.84 7.86
CA SER A 377 1.79 -3.55 8.60
C SER A 377 2.45 -4.55 7.66
N ILE A 378 3.75 -4.43 7.47
CA ILE A 378 4.54 -5.37 6.64
C ILE A 378 5.51 -6.11 7.54
N GLU A 379 5.41 -7.43 7.55
CA GLU A 379 6.21 -8.35 8.34
C GLU A 379 7.12 -9.17 7.45
N VAL A 380 8.35 -9.38 7.90
CA VAL A 380 9.34 -10.19 7.19
C VAL A 380 10.07 -11.13 8.14
N GLU A 381 10.43 -12.29 7.60
CA GLU A 381 11.12 -13.35 8.34
C GLU A 381 12.47 -13.65 7.72
N ARG A 382 13.47 -13.78 8.59
CA ARG A 382 14.80 -14.20 8.20
C ARG A 382 14.79 -15.71 7.94
N PRO A 383 15.38 -16.20 6.84
CA PRO A 383 15.51 -17.64 6.62
C PRO A 383 16.27 -18.33 7.78
N PRO A 384 15.83 -19.51 8.23
CA PRO A 384 16.50 -20.24 9.31
C PRO A 384 17.98 -20.49 9.02
N GLY A 385 18.84 -20.36 10.03
CA GLY A 385 20.28 -20.60 9.90
C GLY A 385 21.06 -19.46 9.23
N LYS A 386 20.41 -18.33 8.93
CA LYS A 386 21.04 -17.11 8.39
C LYS A 386 21.23 -16.03 9.45
N GLU A 387 21.07 -16.36 10.73
CA GLU A 387 21.11 -15.39 11.82
C GLU A 387 22.49 -14.72 11.95
N ASN A 388 23.57 -15.42 11.57
CA ASN A 388 24.94 -14.92 11.65
C ASN A 388 25.38 -14.08 10.45
N VAL A 389 24.46 -13.72 9.55
CA VAL A 389 24.75 -12.90 8.36
C VAL A 389 23.95 -11.61 8.44
N ALA A 390 24.48 -10.54 7.84
CA ALA A 390 23.71 -9.30 7.64
C ALA A 390 22.39 -9.62 6.93
N TRP A 391 21.31 -9.03 7.42
CA TRP A 391 19.97 -9.21 6.88
C TRP A 391 19.31 -7.87 6.71
N GLY A 392 18.67 -7.66 5.57
CA GLY A 392 18.03 -6.41 5.27
C GLY A 392 17.27 -6.50 3.97
N GLY A 393 16.43 -5.51 3.74
CA GLY A 393 15.61 -5.34 2.57
C GLY A 393 14.79 -4.06 2.70
N THR A 394 13.93 -3.81 1.72
CA THR A 394 13.08 -2.64 1.60
C THR A 394 11.61 -3.05 1.62
N LEU A 395 10.82 -2.30 2.38
CA LEU A 395 9.38 -2.52 2.52
C LEU A 395 8.59 -1.44 1.79
N PHE A 396 7.36 -1.78 1.40
CA PHE A 396 6.39 -0.89 0.74
C PHE A 396 6.83 -0.42 -0.67
N GLU A 397 7.46 -1.29 -1.45
CA GLU A 397 8.01 -0.91 -2.75
C GLU A 397 6.94 -0.73 -3.83
N HIS A 398 5.76 -1.33 -3.64
CA HIS A 398 4.61 -1.14 -4.52
C HIS A 398 4.13 0.31 -4.60
N GLY A 399 4.48 1.16 -3.63
CA GLY A 399 4.12 2.58 -3.62
C GLY A 399 2.62 2.84 -3.53
N MET A 400 2.27 4.09 -3.77
CA MET A 400 0.93 4.65 -3.79
C MET A 400 0.73 5.42 -5.11
N TYR A 401 -0.37 5.18 -5.80
CA TYR A 401 -0.67 5.77 -7.10
C TYR A 401 -1.86 6.70 -6.99
N PHE A 402 -1.61 8.00 -7.15
CA PHE A 402 -2.63 9.03 -7.05
C PHE A 402 -3.05 9.52 -8.44
N ALA A 403 -4.15 8.97 -8.94
CA ALA A 403 -4.77 9.42 -10.18
C ALA A 403 -5.71 10.58 -9.89
N HIS A 404 -5.54 11.72 -10.56
CA HIS A 404 -6.41 12.90 -10.42
C HIS A 404 -6.72 13.56 -11.75
N ASP A 405 -6.52 12.82 -12.84
CA ASP A 405 -7.07 13.18 -14.15
C ASP A 405 -8.60 13.12 -14.12
N PHE A 406 -9.24 13.97 -14.92
CA PHE A 406 -10.67 13.85 -15.18
C PHE A 406 -11.00 12.54 -15.88
N GLU A 407 -12.04 11.88 -15.41
CA GLU A 407 -12.66 10.77 -16.13
C GLU A 407 -13.17 11.29 -17.49
N PRO A 408 -12.67 10.77 -18.62
CA PRO A 408 -13.08 11.20 -19.95
C PRO A 408 -14.61 11.16 -20.12
N THR A 409 -15.20 12.18 -20.75
CA THR A 409 -16.65 12.30 -20.96
C THR A 409 -17.25 11.10 -21.71
N VAL A 410 -16.43 10.42 -22.52
CA VAL A 410 -16.79 9.22 -23.27
C VAL A 410 -17.04 8.01 -22.35
N LEU A 411 -16.43 7.99 -21.16
CA LEU A 411 -16.72 7.00 -20.11
C LEU A 411 -17.96 7.39 -19.27
N ARG A 412 -18.26 8.69 -19.19
CA ARG A 412 -19.44 9.22 -18.48
C ARG A 412 -20.73 9.05 -19.27
N ASN A 413 -20.70 9.23 -20.59
CA ASN A 413 -21.86 9.18 -21.46
C ASN A 413 -21.86 7.90 -22.30
N ARG A 414 -22.84 7.01 -22.07
CA ARG A 414 -23.18 5.90 -22.96
C ARG A 414 -23.80 6.40 -24.28
N ASN A 415 -23.08 7.21 -25.05
CA ASN A 415 -23.53 7.57 -26.40
C ASN A 415 -22.71 6.78 -27.43
N PRO A 416 -23.29 5.74 -28.07
CA PRO A 416 -22.58 4.87 -29.01
C PRO A 416 -22.08 5.56 -30.28
N ASP A 417 -22.44 6.84 -30.50
CA ASP A 417 -22.18 7.55 -31.75
C ASP A 417 -20.87 8.38 -31.77
N VAL A 418 -20.06 8.35 -30.71
CA VAL A 418 -18.76 9.04 -30.71
C VAL A 418 -17.68 8.10 -31.26
N GLY A 419 -17.31 8.32 -32.53
CA GLY A 419 -16.30 7.56 -33.26
C GLY A 419 -14.89 7.65 -32.66
N LEU A 420 -14.61 6.84 -31.65
CA LEU A 420 -13.28 6.43 -31.23
C LEU A 420 -13.06 4.96 -31.59
N GLN A 421 -11.79 4.57 -31.78
CA GLN A 421 -11.45 3.23 -32.26
C GLN A 421 -12.14 2.13 -31.41
N PRO A 422 -12.85 1.17 -32.04
CA PRO A 422 -13.74 0.21 -31.36
C PRO A 422 -13.10 -0.63 -30.25
N GLY A 423 -11.77 -0.85 -30.30
CA GLY A 423 -11.06 -1.70 -29.33
C GLY A 423 -10.91 -1.10 -27.93
N ALA A 424 -10.83 0.23 -27.80
CA ALA A 424 -10.65 0.89 -26.50
C ALA A 424 -11.99 1.17 -25.78
N MET A 425 -13.05 1.40 -26.54
CA MET A 425 -14.39 1.73 -26.02
C MET A 425 -15.05 0.52 -25.33
N ALA A 426 -14.88 -0.68 -25.88
CA ALA A 426 -15.46 -1.90 -25.33
C ALA A 426 -14.81 -2.36 -24.02
N ALA A 427 -13.53 -2.01 -23.79
CA ALA A 427 -12.80 -2.39 -22.58
C ALA A 427 -13.19 -1.53 -21.35
N VAL A 428 -13.53 -0.25 -21.56
CA VAL A 428 -13.65 0.74 -20.47
C VAL A 428 -15.09 1.23 -20.26
N GLY A 429 -15.95 1.20 -21.29
CA GLY A 429 -17.34 1.69 -21.22
C GLY A 429 -18.30 0.85 -20.37
N GLY A 430 -17.87 -0.32 -19.89
CA GLY A 430 -18.65 -1.18 -19.00
C GLY A 430 -18.72 -0.70 -17.55
N LEU A 431 -17.93 0.31 -17.14
CA LEU A 431 -17.42 0.44 -15.77
C LEU A 431 -18.28 1.19 -14.70
N ARG A 432 -19.55 1.52 -14.98
CA ARG A 432 -20.45 2.27 -14.06
C ARG A 432 -21.66 1.47 -13.51
N GLY A 433 -21.66 0.13 -13.57
CA GLY A 433 -22.64 -0.75 -12.90
C GLY A 433 -22.05 -1.46 -11.66
N PRO A 434 -22.78 -2.33 -10.94
CA PRO A 434 -22.23 -3.16 -9.87
C PRO A 434 -21.29 -4.20 -10.48
N LEU A 435 -20.10 -3.76 -10.90
CA LEU A 435 -19.11 -4.54 -11.64
C LEU A 435 -18.17 -5.32 -10.75
N VAL A 436 -18.39 -5.23 -9.45
CA VAL A 436 -17.82 -6.19 -8.54
C VAL A 436 -18.97 -6.85 -7.82
N LYS A 437 -18.92 -8.17 -7.72
CA LYS A 437 -19.76 -8.88 -6.75
C LYS A 437 -19.38 -8.31 -5.39
N GLU A 438 -20.23 -7.44 -4.85
CA GLU A 438 -20.17 -7.03 -3.46
C GLU A 438 -20.14 -8.32 -2.65
N SER A 439 -18.98 -8.61 -2.06
CA SER A 439 -18.80 -9.80 -1.24
C SER A 439 -19.38 -9.59 0.16
N VAL A 440 -19.83 -8.36 0.44
CA VAL A 440 -20.39 -7.88 1.70
C VAL A 440 -21.61 -7.03 1.34
N SER A 441 -22.80 -7.43 1.81
CA SER A 441 -24.03 -6.64 1.63
C SER A 441 -23.94 -5.32 2.42
N PRO A 442 -24.53 -4.22 1.95
CA PRO A 442 -24.70 -3.00 2.73
C PRO A 442 -25.43 -3.22 4.07
N ASP A 443 -26.28 -4.24 4.15
CA ASP A 443 -27.02 -4.64 5.36
C ASP A 443 -26.26 -5.69 6.20
N ALA A 444 -25.05 -6.07 5.80
CA ALA A 444 -24.26 -7.03 6.55
C ALA A 444 -23.92 -6.46 7.94
N LYS A 445 -24.17 -7.26 8.98
CA LYS A 445 -23.69 -6.93 10.32
C LYS A 445 -22.16 -6.81 10.30
N PRO A 446 -21.58 -5.89 11.09
CA PRO A 446 -20.12 -5.81 11.23
C PRO A 446 -19.58 -7.18 11.60
N MET A 447 -18.63 -7.69 10.82
CA MET A 447 -17.94 -8.91 11.23
C MET A 447 -16.89 -8.56 12.29
N PRO A 448 -16.53 -9.50 13.18
CA PRO A 448 -15.35 -9.34 14.01
C PRO A 448 -14.14 -9.00 13.13
N TRP A 449 -13.24 -8.13 13.62
CA TRP A 449 -12.06 -7.61 12.93
C TRP A 449 -11.22 -8.65 12.14
N TRP A 450 -11.32 -9.94 12.45
CA TRP A 450 -10.49 -11.01 11.91
C TRP A 450 -11.17 -11.91 10.86
N ARG A 451 -12.41 -11.62 10.48
CA ARG A 451 -13.18 -12.46 9.54
C ARG A 451 -13.23 -11.91 8.11
N TYR A 452 -12.38 -10.94 7.78
CA TYR A 452 -12.28 -10.39 6.44
C TYR A 452 -11.07 -10.95 5.68
N PRO A 453 -11.20 -11.23 4.37
CA PRO A 453 -12.44 -11.29 3.61
C PRO A 453 -13.36 -12.42 4.10
N PRO A 454 -14.69 -12.28 3.92
CA PRO A 454 -15.63 -13.35 4.25
C PRO A 454 -15.33 -14.65 3.47
N PRO A 455 -15.71 -15.81 4.03
CA PRO A 455 -15.48 -17.14 3.46
C PRO A 455 -16.21 -17.40 2.14
#